data_AF-A0A915M1B5-F1
#
_entry.id   AF-A0A915M1B5-F1
#
_cell.length_a   1.000
_cell.length_b   1.000
_cell.length_c   1.000
_cell.angle_alpha   90.00
_cell.angle_beta   90.00
_cell.angle_gamma   90.00
#
_symmetry.space_group_name_H-M   'P 1'
#
loop_
_entity.id
_entity.type
_entity.pdbx_description
1 polymer ?
#
loop_
_entity_poly.entity_id
_entity_poly.type
_entity_poly.pdbx_seq_one_letter_code
_entity_poly.pdbx_strand_id
1 'polypeptide(L)'
;MAEESFVKSQALNKVEAPLKQKHVRALVVGTHKLRSSRIFWHSVSRIQLEKNPVLTWKFCQLLHKLIHDGHRKITEESVGHVSRLNQLGNFWQHLRSSGYGQANTCYCKLLVSRLQFHKKYPSIPGNLNLNQRQLDTLCSDINETYELAIDMLDQMDELLNLKATIMSIMDSMRWSSLVPQGQCLLAPLILVILDTSKFYDFLVKAHFKLHKSLPADTLVGHRERFYDLFRRTKKFYEETANLQYFKYLVQIPTLPSIAPNFQQASELEDYRAPQAYLHAGTTSENGDQSPPDSQSVCDEQISSIIDISLPQMDNISMMGDSIASSTLPPSTSNNAGAQPIFDPKDEIIARLRLDIDAERDVKEKLFE
;
A
#
# COMPACT_ATOMS: atom_id res chain seq x y z
N MET A 1 13.60 -20.39 -2.16
CA MET A 1 14.22 -19.83 -3.38
C MET A 1 13.24 -19.18 -4.37
N ALA A 2 12.19 -19.86 -4.86
CA ALA A 2 11.26 -19.25 -5.84
C ALA A 2 10.46 -18.05 -5.27
N GLU A 3 9.93 -18.18 -4.04
CA GLU A 3 9.21 -17.09 -3.35
C GLU A 3 10.14 -15.95 -2.90
N GLU A 4 11.45 -16.22 -2.75
CA GLU A 4 12.47 -15.23 -2.35
C GLU A 4 12.86 -14.30 -3.52
N SER A 5 12.84 -14.81 -4.76
CA SER A 5 13.05 -14.01 -5.98
C SER A 5 11.87 -13.07 -6.26
N PHE A 6 10.67 -13.45 -5.80
CA PHE A 6 9.42 -12.76 -6.09
C PHE A 6 9.35 -11.33 -5.52
N VAL A 7 9.65 -11.15 -4.23
CA VAL A 7 9.51 -9.83 -3.56
C VAL A 7 10.52 -8.81 -4.11
N LYS A 8 11.76 -9.24 -4.34
CA LYS A 8 12.86 -8.37 -4.78
C LYS A 8 12.74 -7.95 -6.25
N SER A 9 12.27 -8.82 -7.14
CA SER A 9 12.20 -8.52 -8.57
C SER A 9 10.91 -7.81 -8.98
N GLN A 10 9.78 -8.11 -8.33
CA GLN A 10 8.47 -7.70 -8.84
C GLN A 10 7.74 -6.64 -7.98
N ALA A 11 7.99 -6.58 -6.66
CA ALA A 11 7.32 -5.62 -5.78
C ALA A 11 8.23 -4.47 -5.32
N LEU A 12 9.45 -4.77 -4.88
CA LEU A 12 10.40 -3.78 -4.37
C LEU A 12 11.46 -3.42 -5.41
N ASN A 13 11.08 -2.53 -6.34
CA ASN A 13 11.97 -1.97 -7.37
C ASN A 13 12.10 -0.45 -7.23
N LYS A 14 13.08 0.12 -7.95
CA LYS A 14 13.39 1.56 -7.91
C LYS A 14 12.49 2.41 -8.82
N VAL A 15 11.57 1.80 -9.55
CA VAL A 15 10.70 2.51 -10.50
C VAL A 15 9.68 3.31 -9.71
N GLU A 16 9.57 4.61 -9.99
CA GLU A 16 8.58 5.50 -9.37
C GLU A 16 7.21 5.33 -10.02
N ALA A 17 6.62 4.17 -9.79
CA ALA A 17 5.26 3.82 -10.18
C ALA A 17 4.59 3.02 -9.05
N PRO A 18 3.25 3.06 -8.93
CA PRO A 18 2.52 2.28 -7.95
C PRO A 18 2.91 0.79 -7.94
N LEU A 19 2.78 0.16 -6.78
CA LEU A 19 2.98 -1.28 -6.66
C LEU A 19 1.99 -2.04 -7.55
N LYS A 20 2.47 -2.98 -8.38
CA LYS A 20 1.57 -3.81 -9.19
C LYS A 20 0.73 -4.69 -8.25
N GLN A 21 -0.59 -4.57 -8.34
CA GLN A 21 -1.54 -5.18 -7.39
C GLN A 21 -1.44 -6.71 -7.34
N LYS A 22 -1.08 -7.37 -8.44
CA LYS A 22 -0.87 -8.82 -8.49
C LYS A 22 0.22 -9.29 -7.53
N HIS A 23 1.32 -8.53 -7.38
CA HIS A 23 2.41 -8.90 -6.49
C HIS A 23 2.06 -8.65 -5.02
N VAL A 24 1.37 -7.55 -4.75
CA VAL A 24 0.84 -7.23 -3.43
C VAL A 24 -0.12 -8.33 -2.96
N ARG A 25 -1.07 -8.74 -3.82
CA ARG A 25 -2.04 -9.79 -3.52
C ARG A 25 -1.35 -11.13 -3.26
N ALA A 26 -0.41 -11.53 -4.10
CA ALA A 26 0.35 -12.76 -3.91
C ALA A 26 1.07 -12.79 -2.57
N LEU A 27 1.66 -11.66 -2.15
CA LEU A 27 2.31 -11.54 -0.85
C LEU A 27 1.31 -11.68 0.30
N VAL A 28 0.17 -10.97 0.25
CA VAL A 28 -0.91 -11.09 1.24
C VAL A 28 -1.37 -12.55 1.36
N VAL A 29 -1.70 -13.20 0.24
CA VAL A 29 -2.10 -14.62 0.19
C VAL A 29 -1.01 -15.52 0.78
N GLY A 30 0.26 -15.26 0.46
CA GLY A 30 1.40 -16.00 1.01
C GLY A 30 1.46 -15.93 2.54
N THR A 31 1.20 -14.75 3.13
CA THR A 31 1.16 -14.62 4.60
C THR A 31 0.06 -15.46 5.25
N HIS A 32 -1.11 -15.60 4.59
CA HIS A 32 -2.22 -16.44 5.07
C HIS A 32 -1.92 -17.92 4.93
N LYS A 33 -1.37 -18.35 3.79
CA LYS A 33 -1.00 -19.75 3.55
C LYS A 33 0.03 -20.25 4.57
N LEU A 34 1.01 -19.42 4.88
CA LEU A 34 2.11 -19.78 5.79
C LEU A 34 1.87 -19.38 7.24
N ARG A 35 0.80 -18.62 7.50
CA ARG A 35 0.43 -18.10 8.81
C ARG A 35 1.59 -17.36 9.51
N SER A 36 2.42 -16.65 8.74
CA SER A 36 3.62 -15.98 9.26
C SER A 36 4.02 -14.79 8.37
N SER A 37 4.72 -13.83 8.97
CA SER A 37 5.40 -12.70 8.33
C SER A 37 6.78 -13.06 7.78
N ARG A 38 7.28 -14.26 8.09
CA ARG A 38 8.67 -14.66 7.86
C ARG A 38 9.11 -14.49 6.41
N ILE A 39 8.26 -14.83 5.43
CA ILE A 39 8.62 -14.67 4.01
C ILE A 39 8.91 -13.21 3.65
N PHE A 40 8.06 -12.30 4.13
CA PHE A 40 8.24 -10.88 3.88
C PHE A 40 9.54 -10.38 4.51
N TRP A 41 9.74 -10.60 5.81
CA TRP A 41 10.91 -10.10 6.52
C TRP A 41 12.22 -10.76 6.09
N HIS A 42 12.19 -12.04 5.73
CA HIS A 42 13.36 -12.74 5.15
C HIS A 42 13.73 -12.19 3.77
N SER A 43 12.75 -11.81 2.96
CA SER A 43 13.01 -11.20 1.66
C SER A 43 13.57 -9.78 1.83
N VAL A 44 13.00 -9.00 2.73
CA VAL A 44 13.40 -7.60 3.00
C VAL A 44 14.77 -7.51 3.69
N SER A 45 15.20 -8.50 4.47
CA SER A 45 16.54 -8.47 5.11
C SER A 45 17.71 -8.47 4.11
N ARG A 46 17.46 -8.92 2.87
CA ARG A 46 18.46 -8.97 1.79
C ARG A 46 18.44 -7.72 0.90
N ILE A 47 17.56 -6.77 1.17
CA ILE A 47 17.40 -5.52 0.42
C ILE A 47 17.97 -4.38 1.26
N GLN A 48 18.85 -3.59 0.65
CA GLN A 48 19.41 -2.37 1.25
C GLN A 48 18.45 -1.21 0.98
N LEU A 49 17.48 -1.04 1.88
CA LEU A 49 16.41 -0.05 1.75
C LEU A 49 16.96 1.38 1.77
N GLU A 50 18.06 1.59 2.46
CA GLU A 50 18.79 2.86 2.65
C GLU A 50 19.41 3.38 1.35
N LYS A 51 19.63 2.51 0.34
CA LYS A 51 20.27 2.90 -0.92
C LYS A 51 19.35 3.65 -1.88
N ASN A 52 18.04 3.57 -1.70
CA ASN A 52 17.11 4.24 -2.59
C ASN A 52 15.81 4.58 -1.84
N PRO A 53 15.37 5.84 -1.86
CA PRO A 53 14.25 6.27 -1.04
C PRO A 53 12.91 5.72 -1.55
N VAL A 54 12.76 5.46 -2.85
CA VAL A 54 11.56 4.84 -3.45
C VAL A 54 11.44 3.39 -3.00
N LEU A 55 12.56 2.66 -2.85
CA LEU A 55 12.54 1.31 -2.27
C LEU A 55 12.02 1.32 -0.83
N THR A 56 12.49 2.25 0.00
CA THR A 56 11.97 2.40 1.37
C THR A 56 10.48 2.75 1.36
N TRP A 57 10.06 3.67 0.49
CA TRP A 57 8.67 4.09 0.37
C TRP A 57 7.74 2.91 0.05
N LYS A 58 8.11 2.12 -0.97
CA LYS A 58 7.39 0.91 -1.38
C LYS A 58 7.41 -0.18 -0.31
N PHE A 59 8.51 -0.32 0.41
CA PHE A 59 8.59 -1.22 1.57
C PHE A 59 7.59 -0.81 2.66
N CYS A 60 7.54 0.47 3.03
CA CYS A 60 6.59 0.95 4.01
C CYS A 60 5.14 0.72 3.57
N GLN A 61 4.83 0.97 2.29
CA GLN A 61 3.51 0.70 1.72
C GLN A 61 3.15 -0.80 1.77
N LEU A 62 4.07 -1.69 1.40
CA LEU A 62 3.84 -3.13 1.50
C LEU A 62 3.61 -3.58 2.93
N LEU A 63 4.43 -3.11 3.89
CA LEU A 63 4.26 -3.48 5.29
C LEU A 63 2.91 -2.97 5.83
N HIS A 64 2.52 -1.73 5.50
CA HIS A 64 1.20 -1.20 5.87
C HIS A 64 0.08 -2.08 5.30
N LYS A 65 0.17 -2.48 4.02
CA LYS A 65 -0.80 -3.36 3.39
C LYS A 65 -0.86 -4.76 4.03
N LEU A 66 0.29 -5.31 4.44
CA LEU A 66 0.34 -6.60 5.13
C LEU A 66 -0.19 -6.53 6.56
N ILE A 67 0.01 -5.41 7.26
CA ILE A 67 -0.64 -5.17 8.55
C ILE A 67 -2.16 -5.17 8.35
N HIS A 68 -2.65 -4.48 7.32
CA HIS A 68 -4.08 -4.33 7.06
C HIS A 68 -4.74 -5.65 6.58
N ASP A 69 -4.20 -6.31 5.55
CA ASP A 69 -4.85 -7.45 4.87
C ASP A 69 -4.17 -8.81 5.10
N GLY A 70 -2.97 -8.82 5.68
CA GLY A 70 -2.21 -10.05 5.90
C GLY A 70 -2.78 -10.90 7.03
N HIS A 71 -2.14 -12.05 7.27
CA HIS A 71 -2.48 -12.91 8.40
C HIS A 71 -2.28 -12.17 9.73
N ARG A 72 -3.07 -12.47 10.77
CA ARG A 72 -2.95 -11.82 12.10
C ARG A 72 -1.54 -11.88 12.71
N LYS A 73 -0.74 -12.88 12.34
CA LYS A 73 0.66 -13.00 12.78
C LYS A 73 1.57 -11.89 12.26
N ILE A 74 1.17 -11.14 11.23
CA ILE A 74 1.94 -9.99 10.74
C ILE A 74 2.10 -8.94 11.83
N THR A 75 1.03 -8.55 12.51
CA THR A 75 1.09 -7.55 13.58
C THR A 75 1.89 -8.06 14.77
N GLU A 76 1.69 -9.33 15.16
CA GLU A 76 2.41 -9.96 16.28
C GLU A 76 3.92 -10.08 16.03
N GLU A 77 4.34 -10.65 14.89
CA GLU A 77 5.74 -10.94 14.59
C GLU A 77 6.53 -9.70 14.17
N SER A 78 5.89 -8.74 13.50
CA SER A 78 6.56 -7.52 13.02
C SER A 78 7.00 -6.59 14.15
N VAL A 79 6.46 -6.74 15.37
CA VAL A 79 6.95 -6.04 16.56
C VAL A 79 8.45 -6.27 16.79
N GLY A 80 8.97 -7.47 16.45
CA GLY A 80 10.40 -7.78 16.53
C GLY A 80 11.28 -6.92 15.61
N HIS A 81 10.68 -6.23 14.63
CA HIS A 81 11.37 -5.38 13.66
C HIS A 81 11.22 -3.87 13.94
N VAL A 82 10.58 -3.47 15.06
CA VAL A 82 10.40 -2.05 15.44
C VAL A 82 11.74 -1.30 15.52
N SER A 83 12.78 -1.91 16.09
CA SER A 83 14.11 -1.30 16.17
C SER A 83 14.68 -0.98 14.78
N ARG A 84 14.53 -1.90 13.82
CA ARG A 84 14.95 -1.71 12.43
C ARG A 84 14.17 -0.58 11.74
N LEU A 85 12.85 -0.49 11.97
CA LEU A 85 12.02 0.58 11.42
C LEU A 85 12.43 1.96 11.96
N ASN A 86 12.71 2.06 13.26
CA ASN A 86 13.20 3.29 13.87
C ASN A 86 14.55 3.71 13.28
N GLN A 87 15.49 2.77 13.14
CA GLN A 87 16.79 3.03 12.51
C GLN A 87 16.63 3.52 11.06
N LEU A 88 15.75 2.89 10.28
CA LEU A 88 15.47 3.29 8.90
C LEU A 88 14.84 4.69 8.82
N GLY A 89 13.89 5.00 9.71
CA GLY A 89 13.27 6.33 9.79
C GLY A 89 14.29 7.42 10.15
N ASN A 90 15.15 7.16 11.13
CA ASN A 90 16.23 8.08 11.56
C ASN A 90 17.24 8.30 10.43
N PHE A 91 17.62 7.24 9.71
CA PHE A 91 18.52 7.33 8.55
C PHE A 91 17.98 8.35 7.52
N TRP A 92 16.71 8.22 7.12
CA TRP A 92 16.10 9.13 6.15
C TRP A 92 15.87 10.55 6.69
N GLN A 93 15.72 10.71 8.01
CA GLN A 93 15.55 12.03 8.64
C GLN A 93 16.83 12.88 8.48
N HIS A 94 17.99 12.24 8.58
CA HIS A 94 19.28 12.91 8.43
C HIS A 94 19.64 13.20 6.96
N LEU A 95 19.09 12.43 6.01
CA LEU A 95 19.28 12.63 4.58
C LEU A 95 18.26 13.64 4.00
N ARG A 96 18.50 14.93 4.29
CA ARG A 96 17.62 16.06 3.88
C ARG A 96 17.54 16.33 2.37
N SER A 97 18.30 15.60 1.54
CA SER A 97 18.42 15.83 0.09
C SER A 97 17.46 15.00 -0.78
N SER A 98 16.68 14.10 -0.20
CA SER A 98 15.75 13.24 -0.95
C SER A 98 14.31 13.74 -0.84
N GLY A 99 13.62 13.91 -1.97
CA GLY A 99 12.19 14.27 -2.00
C GLY A 99 11.28 13.27 -1.26
N TYR A 100 11.73 12.02 -1.11
CA TYR A 100 11.03 10.97 -0.36
C TYR A 100 11.55 10.81 1.08
N GLY A 101 12.66 11.47 1.47
CA GLY A 101 13.30 11.27 2.78
C GLY A 101 12.36 11.60 3.95
N GLN A 102 11.73 12.79 3.92
CA GLN A 102 10.75 13.20 4.92
C GLN A 102 9.54 12.27 4.96
N ALA A 103 9.04 11.86 3.79
CA ALA A 103 7.93 10.91 3.68
C ALA A 103 8.28 9.55 4.28
N ASN A 104 9.48 9.02 4.01
CA ASN A 104 9.97 7.77 4.56
C ASN A 104 10.09 7.82 6.09
N THR A 105 10.65 8.90 6.65
CA THR A 105 10.72 9.08 8.11
C THR A 105 9.31 9.07 8.72
N CYS A 106 8.39 9.84 8.16
CA CYS A 106 7.02 9.90 8.66
C CYS A 106 6.31 8.53 8.54
N TYR A 107 6.50 7.81 7.44
CA TYR A 107 5.87 6.51 7.24
C TYR A 107 6.45 5.43 8.17
N CYS A 108 7.76 5.41 8.38
CA CYS A 108 8.38 4.52 9.37
C CYS A 108 7.82 4.78 10.78
N LYS A 109 7.64 6.06 11.16
CA LYS A 109 7.02 6.44 12.44
C LYS A 109 5.59 5.93 12.56
N LEU A 110 4.76 6.13 11.53
CA LEU A 110 3.40 5.59 11.46
C LEU A 110 3.39 4.06 11.65
N LEU A 111 4.27 3.33 10.97
CA LEU A 111 4.33 1.87 11.04
C LEU A 111 4.75 1.37 12.43
N VAL A 112 5.72 2.04 13.07
CA VAL A 112 6.13 1.72 14.45
C VAL A 112 4.97 1.96 15.41
N SER A 113 4.32 3.12 15.31
CA SER A 113 3.15 3.47 16.11
C SER A 113 2.02 2.45 15.93
N ARG A 114 1.75 2.05 14.68
CA ARG A 114 0.74 1.04 14.35
C ARG A 114 1.04 -0.34 14.96
N LEU A 115 2.29 -0.80 14.89
CA LEU A 115 2.70 -2.08 15.48
C LEU A 115 2.60 -2.06 17.00
N GLN A 116 2.96 -0.94 17.64
CA GLN A 116 2.82 -0.77 19.09
C GLN A 116 1.34 -0.74 19.51
N PHE A 117 0.48 -0.08 18.72
CA PHE A 117 -0.97 -0.08 18.93
C PHE A 117 -1.54 -1.51 18.90
N HIS A 118 -1.22 -2.31 17.89
CA HIS A 118 -1.68 -3.71 17.83
C HIS A 118 -1.05 -4.61 18.89
N LYS A 119 0.15 -4.28 19.40
CA LYS A 119 0.74 -4.97 20.54
C LYS A 119 -0.06 -4.68 21.83
N LYS A 120 -0.49 -3.43 22.03
CA LYS A 120 -1.32 -3.03 23.18
C LYS A 120 -2.74 -3.57 23.07
N TYR A 121 -3.31 -3.59 21.86
CA TYR A 121 -4.68 -4.01 21.58
C TYR A 121 -4.76 -5.19 20.59
N PRO A 122 -4.35 -6.41 21.00
CA PRO A 122 -4.28 -7.57 20.10
C PRO A 122 -5.65 -8.06 19.61
N SER A 123 -6.75 -7.67 20.27
CA SER A 123 -8.12 -7.96 19.84
C SER A 123 -8.55 -7.13 18.62
N ILE A 124 -7.86 -6.02 18.33
CA ILE A 124 -8.16 -5.16 17.18
C ILE A 124 -7.48 -5.74 15.94
N PRO A 125 -8.25 -6.12 14.90
CA PRO A 125 -7.68 -6.63 13.67
C PRO A 125 -6.94 -5.54 12.89
N GLY A 126 -6.00 -5.94 12.04
CA GLY A 126 -5.17 -5.02 11.25
C GLY A 126 -5.94 -4.09 10.32
N ASN A 127 -7.06 -4.56 9.76
CA ASN A 127 -7.98 -3.75 8.95
C ASN A 127 -8.98 -2.90 9.76
N LEU A 128 -8.84 -2.90 11.10
CA LEU A 128 -9.67 -2.15 12.03
C LEU A 128 -11.17 -2.46 11.95
N ASN A 129 -11.59 -3.56 11.31
CA ASN A 129 -13.01 -3.91 11.24
C ASN A 129 -13.45 -4.60 12.53
N LEU A 130 -14.10 -3.86 13.41
CA LEU A 130 -14.76 -4.37 14.61
C LEU A 130 -16.27 -4.33 14.41
N ASN A 131 -16.95 -5.42 14.77
CA ASN A 131 -18.41 -5.39 14.92
C ASN A 131 -18.80 -4.69 16.23
N GLN A 132 -20.07 -4.31 16.36
CA GLN A 132 -20.55 -3.56 17.54
C GLN A 132 -20.24 -4.28 18.85
N ARG A 133 -20.40 -5.61 18.91
CA ARG A 133 -20.13 -6.39 20.13
C ARG A 133 -18.65 -6.34 20.52
N GLN A 134 -17.75 -6.46 19.55
CA GLN A 134 -16.30 -6.38 19.80
C GLN A 134 -15.91 -4.98 20.30
N LEU A 135 -16.52 -3.93 19.73
CA LEU A 135 -16.30 -2.55 20.17
C LEU A 135 -16.85 -2.33 21.59
N ASP A 136 -18.02 -2.86 21.91
CA ASP A 136 -18.62 -2.76 23.25
C ASP A 136 -17.77 -3.47 24.31
N THR A 137 -17.20 -4.64 23.97
CA THR A 137 -16.27 -5.36 24.83
C THR A 137 -14.98 -4.57 25.05
N LEU A 138 -14.40 -4.02 23.97
CA LEU A 138 -13.16 -3.26 24.01
C LEU A 138 -13.32 -1.97 24.83
N CYS A 139 -14.49 -1.36 24.79
CA CYS A 139 -14.82 -0.16 25.54
C CYS A 139 -15.56 -0.48 26.85
N SER A 140 -15.51 -1.71 27.38
CA SER A 140 -16.36 -2.10 28.53
C SER A 140 -16.01 -1.34 29.80
N ASP A 141 -14.72 -1.13 30.08
CA ASP A 141 -14.21 -0.29 31.16
C ASP A 141 -14.00 1.17 30.69
N ILE A 142 -14.35 2.13 31.55
CA ILE A 142 -14.28 3.56 31.21
C ILE A 142 -12.84 4.08 31.20
N ASN A 143 -11.96 3.58 32.07
CA ASN A 143 -10.55 3.98 32.07
C ASN A 143 -9.84 3.41 30.84
N GLU A 144 -10.12 2.14 30.49
CA GLU A 144 -9.61 1.55 29.25
C GLU A 144 -10.12 2.29 28.01
N THR A 145 -11.40 2.68 27.99
CA THR A 145 -11.98 3.49 26.91
C THR A 145 -11.29 4.87 26.81
N TYR A 146 -10.99 5.49 27.95
CA TYR A 146 -10.31 6.79 28.00
C TYR A 146 -8.91 6.71 27.41
N GLU A 147 -8.13 5.71 27.79
CA GLU A 147 -6.80 5.49 27.20
C GLU A 147 -6.86 5.11 25.72
N LEU A 148 -7.78 4.22 25.36
CA LEU A 148 -7.96 3.80 23.98
C LEU A 148 -8.30 4.97 23.05
N ALA A 149 -9.14 5.91 23.52
CA ALA A 149 -9.45 7.12 22.77
C ALA A 149 -8.20 7.96 22.52
N ILE A 150 -7.30 8.10 23.50
CA ILE A 150 -6.02 8.81 23.33
C ILE A 150 -5.15 8.09 22.30
N ASP A 151 -4.99 6.78 22.42
CA ASP A 151 -4.16 6.00 21.50
C ASP A 151 -4.72 6.03 20.07
N MET A 152 -6.04 6.04 19.90
CA MET A 152 -6.69 6.19 18.59
C MET A 152 -6.55 7.62 18.02
N LEU A 153 -6.59 8.66 18.87
CA LEU A 153 -6.27 10.04 18.45
C LEU A 153 -4.82 10.12 17.95
N ASP A 154 -3.88 9.47 18.64
CA ASP A 154 -2.47 9.43 18.23
C ASP A 154 -2.27 8.66 16.92
N GLN A 155 -3.00 7.55 16.69
CA GLN A 155 -3.00 6.86 15.39
C GLN A 155 -3.47 7.78 14.26
N MET A 156 -4.57 8.52 14.49
CA MET A 156 -5.08 9.46 13.51
C MET A 156 -4.10 10.61 13.22
N ASP A 157 -3.41 11.12 14.24
CA ASP A 157 -2.40 12.16 14.06
C ASP A 157 -1.26 11.68 13.16
N GLU A 158 -0.72 10.47 13.37
CA GLU A 158 0.32 9.91 12.51
C GLU A 158 -0.16 9.71 11.06
N LEU A 159 -1.40 9.25 10.86
CA LEU A 159 -2.02 9.09 9.55
C LEU A 159 -2.15 10.42 8.81
N LEU A 160 -2.67 11.45 9.49
CA LEU A 160 -2.84 12.79 8.92
C LEU A 160 -1.50 13.52 8.71
N ASN A 161 -0.48 13.24 9.53
CA ASN A 161 0.88 13.75 9.34
C ASN A 161 1.54 13.15 8.09
N LEU A 162 1.38 11.85 7.85
CA LEU A 162 1.84 11.22 6.62
C LEU A 162 1.19 11.86 5.40
N LYS A 163 -0.13 12.06 5.46
CA LYS A 163 -0.87 12.78 4.42
C LYS A 163 -0.35 14.19 4.20
N ALA A 164 -0.16 14.97 5.26
CA ALA A 164 0.31 16.35 5.13
C ALA A 164 1.70 16.39 4.46
N THR A 165 2.56 15.45 4.81
CA THR A 165 3.89 15.29 4.20
C THR A 165 3.79 14.97 2.71
N ILE A 166 2.95 13.99 2.32
CA ILE A 166 2.73 13.63 0.91
C ILE A 166 2.21 14.82 0.10
N MET A 167 1.20 15.53 0.60
CA MET A 167 0.64 16.69 -0.10
C MET A 167 1.65 17.82 -0.26
N SER A 168 2.42 18.11 0.79
CA SER A 168 3.51 19.11 0.73
C SER A 168 4.54 18.79 -0.36
N ILE A 169 4.90 17.51 -0.51
CA ILE A 169 5.82 17.07 -1.56
C ILE A 169 5.18 17.18 -2.94
N MET A 170 3.92 16.77 -3.10
CA MET A 170 3.18 16.92 -4.36
C MET A 170 3.15 18.38 -4.82
N ASP A 171 2.88 19.32 -3.90
CA ASP A 171 2.83 20.75 -4.18
C ASP A 171 4.23 21.30 -4.50
N SER A 172 5.23 20.93 -3.71
CA SER A 172 6.62 21.39 -3.88
C SER A 172 7.23 20.93 -5.21
N MET A 173 6.96 19.68 -5.59
CA MET A 173 7.44 19.10 -6.85
C MET A 173 6.53 19.40 -8.04
N ARG A 174 5.36 19.99 -7.80
CA ARG A 174 4.30 20.23 -8.79
C ARG A 174 3.92 18.98 -9.58
N TRP A 175 3.89 17.84 -8.89
CA TRP A 175 3.51 16.58 -9.52
C TRP A 175 2.00 16.51 -9.75
N SER A 176 1.61 15.92 -10.86
CA SER A 176 0.20 15.62 -11.17
C SER A 176 -0.19 14.28 -10.54
N SER A 177 -1.46 14.13 -10.14
CA SER A 177 -2.00 12.83 -9.72
C SER A 177 -2.10 11.82 -10.87
N LEU A 178 -1.85 12.24 -12.11
CA LEU A 178 -1.93 11.39 -13.30
C LEU A 178 -0.58 10.82 -13.74
N VAL A 179 0.55 11.36 -13.25
CA VAL A 179 1.88 10.85 -13.62
C VAL A 179 2.33 9.72 -12.68
N PRO A 180 3.10 8.72 -13.16
CA PRO A 180 3.49 7.55 -12.36
C PRO A 180 4.15 7.89 -11.01
N GLN A 181 5.00 8.90 -10.97
CA GLN A 181 5.71 9.37 -9.77
C GLN A 181 4.73 9.90 -8.72
N GLY A 182 3.79 10.75 -9.16
CA GLY A 182 2.73 11.29 -8.31
C GLY A 182 1.83 10.18 -7.79
N GLN A 183 1.44 9.22 -8.65
CA GLN A 183 0.66 8.05 -8.22
C GLN A 183 1.43 7.18 -7.23
N CYS A 184 2.73 6.97 -7.43
CA CYS A 184 3.58 6.21 -6.51
C CYS A 184 3.62 6.86 -5.11
N LEU A 185 3.69 8.19 -5.05
CA LEU A 185 3.65 8.94 -3.80
C LEU A 185 2.24 8.95 -3.17
N LEU A 186 1.18 9.04 -3.98
CA LEU A 186 -0.21 9.08 -3.50
C LEU A 186 -0.75 7.71 -3.07
N ALA A 187 -0.24 6.61 -3.61
CA ALA A 187 -0.79 5.26 -3.41
C ALA A 187 -1.00 4.86 -1.94
N PRO A 188 -0.11 5.18 -0.98
CA PRO A 188 -0.34 4.91 0.44
C PRO A 188 -1.58 5.58 1.03
N LEU A 189 -2.03 6.71 0.49
CA LEU A 189 -3.21 7.42 1.00
C LEU A 189 -4.49 6.61 0.84
N ILE A 190 -4.53 5.61 -0.04
CA ILE A 190 -5.65 4.68 -0.13
C ILE A 190 -5.85 3.97 1.22
N LEU A 191 -4.78 3.45 1.83
CA LEU A 191 -4.86 2.81 3.14
C LEU A 191 -5.13 3.83 4.24
N VAL A 192 -4.57 5.04 4.13
CA VAL A 192 -4.82 6.12 5.09
C VAL A 192 -6.31 6.47 5.11
N ILE A 193 -6.98 6.59 3.96
CA ILE A 193 -8.42 6.87 3.87
C ILE A 193 -9.25 5.77 4.56
N LEU A 194 -8.89 4.49 4.32
CA LEU A 194 -9.57 3.35 4.94
C LEU A 194 -9.42 3.39 6.47
N ASP A 195 -8.20 3.60 6.96
CA ASP A 195 -7.91 3.63 8.38
C ASP A 195 -8.55 4.82 9.10
N THR A 196 -8.43 6.02 8.52
CA THR A 196 -9.02 7.23 9.11
C THR A 196 -10.53 7.13 9.20
N SER A 197 -11.19 6.45 8.25
CA SER A 197 -12.63 6.21 8.29
C SER A 197 -13.04 5.36 9.49
N LYS A 198 -12.24 4.33 9.83
CA LYS A 198 -12.53 3.42 10.96
C LYS A 198 -12.20 4.06 12.30
N PHE A 199 -11.05 4.69 12.42
CA PHE A 199 -10.68 5.38 13.66
C PHE A 199 -11.63 6.54 13.96
N TYR A 200 -12.04 7.33 12.95
CA TYR A 200 -13.03 8.37 13.16
C TYR A 200 -14.33 7.80 13.74
N ASP A 201 -14.82 6.67 13.20
CA ASP A 201 -16.03 6.03 13.71
C ASP A 201 -15.90 5.57 15.16
N PHE A 202 -14.79 4.92 15.50
CA PHE A 202 -14.53 4.48 16.86
C PHE A 202 -14.37 5.65 17.83
N LEU A 203 -13.69 6.72 17.41
CA LEU A 203 -13.49 7.90 18.22
C LEU A 203 -14.81 8.60 18.55
N VAL A 204 -15.71 8.76 17.56
CA VAL A 204 -17.04 9.34 17.82
C VAL A 204 -17.78 8.52 18.88
N LYS A 205 -17.86 7.20 18.70
CA LYS A 205 -18.55 6.30 19.64
C LYS A 205 -17.91 6.30 21.03
N ALA A 206 -16.57 6.28 21.10
CA ALA A 206 -15.83 6.35 22.36
C ALA A 206 -16.08 7.68 23.09
N HIS A 207 -16.08 8.81 22.38
CA HIS A 207 -16.33 10.12 22.99
C HIS A 207 -17.73 10.23 23.57
N PHE A 208 -18.77 9.78 22.85
CA PHE A 208 -20.13 9.73 23.41
C PHE A 208 -20.21 8.82 24.64
N LYS A 209 -19.52 7.67 24.64
CA LYS A 209 -19.46 6.78 25.79
C LYS A 209 -18.79 7.45 26.99
N LEU A 210 -17.65 8.10 26.80
CA LEU A 210 -16.94 8.83 27.84
C LEU A 210 -17.82 9.96 28.42
N HIS A 211 -18.50 10.72 27.56
CA HIS A 211 -19.41 11.79 27.98
C HIS A 211 -20.63 11.31 28.78
N LYS A 212 -21.08 10.07 28.55
CA LYS A 212 -22.13 9.45 29.35
C LYS A 212 -21.66 9.06 30.77
N SER A 213 -20.36 8.84 30.94
CA SER A 213 -19.79 8.24 32.17
C SER A 213 -18.92 9.18 33.00
N LEU A 214 -18.41 10.27 32.41
CA LEU A 214 -17.49 11.20 33.07
C LEU A 214 -18.01 12.65 33.02
N PRO A 215 -17.66 13.50 34.00
CA PRO A 215 -17.97 14.92 33.95
C PRO A 215 -17.39 15.61 32.71
N ALA A 216 -18.12 16.59 32.17
CA ALA A 216 -17.73 17.28 30.94
C ALA A 216 -16.37 17.98 31.05
N ASP A 217 -16.02 18.47 32.24
CA ASP A 217 -14.76 19.18 32.51
C ASP A 217 -13.54 18.26 32.37
N THR A 218 -13.67 16.98 32.72
CA THR A 218 -12.60 15.98 32.58
C THR A 218 -12.28 15.67 31.11
N LEU A 219 -13.22 15.94 30.20
CA LEU A 219 -13.13 15.59 28.78
C LEU A 219 -12.83 16.79 27.87
N VAL A 220 -12.51 17.96 28.42
CA VAL A 220 -12.20 19.17 27.63
C VAL A 220 -11.07 18.90 26.64
N GLY A 221 -9.93 18.38 27.11
CA GLY A 221 -8.78 18.09 26.24
C GLY A 221 -9.06 17.03 25.16
N HIS A 222 -9.92 16.04 25.46
CA HIS A 222 -10.37 15.05 24.47
C HIS A 222 -11.19 15.71 23.37
N ARG A 223 -12.17 16.55 23.74
CA ARG A 223 -12.99 17.29 22.78
C ARG A 223 -12.15 18.21 21.90
N GLU A 224 -11.21 18.96 22.49
CA GLU A 224 -10.33 19.86 21.74
C GLU A 224 -9.49 19.11 20.69
N ARG A 225 -8.86 18.00 21.09
CA ARG A 225 -8.11 17.15 20.15
C ARG A 225 -9.03 16.57 19.07
N PHE A 226 -10.22 16.09 19.42
CA PHE A 226 -11.17 15.56 18.46
C PHE A 226 -11.64 16.64 17.46
N TYR A 227 -11.90 17.87 17.91
CA TYR A 227 -12.34 18.94 17.00
C TYR A 227 -11.24 19.39 16.04
N ASP A 228 -9.97 19.36 16.46
CA ASP A 228 -8.85 19.55 15.54
C ASP A 228 -8.77 18.42 14.52
N LEU A 229 -8.89 17.18 15.00
CA LEU A 229 -8.91 15.99 14.17
C LEU A 229 -10.03 16.03 13.12
N PHE A 230 -11.25 16.40 13.53
CA PHE A 230 -12.41 16.51 12.64
C PHE A 230 -12.10 17.47 11.49
N ARG A 231 -11.60 18.67 11.80
CA ARG A 231 -11.24 19.69 10.80
C ARG A 231 -10.20 19.17 9.81
N ARG A 232 -9.13 18.53 10.30
CA ARG A 232 -8.04 17.99 9.47
C ARG A 232 -8.49 16.80 8.61
N THR A 233 -9.30 15.91 9.17
CA THR A 233 -9.84 14.72 8.46
C THR A 233 -10.82 15.14 7.36
N LYS A 234 -11.71 16.09 7.66
CA LYS A 234 -12.64 16.64 6.66
C LYS A 234 -11.90 17.26 5.48
N LYS A 235 -10.93 18.13 5.76
CA LYS A 235 -10.08 18.74 4.73
C LYS A 235 -9.33 17.69 3.91
N PHE A 236 -8.83 16.63 4.56
CA PHE A 236 -8.18 15.51 3.86
C PHE A 236 -9.11 14.83 2.85
N TYR A 237 -10.32 14.46 3.25
CA TYR A 237 -11.28 13.83 2.34
C TYR A 237 -11.69 14.75 1.20
N GLU A 238 -11.93 16.02 1.46
CA GLU A 238 -12.25 17.02 0.42
C GLU A 238 -11.10 17.18 -0.59
N GLU A 239 -9.86 17.32 -0.13
CA GLU A 239 -8.69 17.45 -1.01
C GLU A 239 -8.44 16.19 -1.84
N THR A 240 -8.54 15.01 -1.23
CA THR A 240 -8.32 13.74 -1.95
C THR A 240 -9.44 13.39 -2.91
N ALA A 241 -10.68 13.75 -2.61
CA ALA A 241 -11.81 13.59 -3.53
C ALA A 241 -11.62 14.37 -4.84
N ASN A 242 -10.85 15.47 -4.81
CA ASN A 242 -10.56 16.27 -6.00
C ASN A 242 -9.43 15.68 -6.88
N LEU A 243 -8.65 14.73 -6.37
CA LEU A 243 -7.54 14.13 -7.11
C LEU A 243 -8.04 12.98 -7.99
N GLN A 244 -7.80 13.08 -9.30
CA GLN A 244 -8.27 12.08 -10.27
C GLN A 244 -7.78 10.66 -9.99
N TYR A 245 -6.62 10.52 -9.34
CA TYR A 245 -6.05 9.22 -9.00
C TYR A 245 -6.98 8.34 -8.15
N PHE A 246 -7.70 8.93 -7.18
CA PHE A 246 -8.51 8.14 -6.23
C PHE A 246 -9.90 7.78 -6.77
N LYS A 247 -10.40 8.51 -7.77
CA LYS A 247 -11.79 8.47 -8.26
C LYS A 247 -12.32 7.05 -8.55
N TYR A 248 -11.46 6.15 -9.00
CA TYR A 248 -11.82 4.77 -9.35
C TYR A 248 -11.13 3.71 -8.47
N LEU A 249 -10.36 4.13 -7.47
CA LEU A 249 -9.62 3.22 -6.58
C LEU A 249 -10.32 3.05 -5.24
N VAL A 250 -10.85 4.14 -4.65
CA VAL A 250 -11.41 4.13 -3.30
C VAL A 250 -12.60 5.08 -3.20
N GLN A 251 -13.68 4.62 -2.57
CA GLN A 251 -14.76 5.48 -2.14
C GLN A 251 -14.27 6.33 -0.97
N ILE A 252 -14.18 7.64 -1.18
CA ILE A 252 -13.80 8.59 -0.14
C ILE A 252 -15.07 9.01 0.62
N PRO A 253 -15.07 8.95 1.97
CA PRO A 253 -16.22 9.41 2.75
C PRO A 253 -16.36 10.92 2.70
N THR A 254 -17.58 11.41 2.92
CA THR A 254 -17.84 12.82 3.24
C THR A 254 -18.13 12.95 4.74
N LEU A 255 -17.65 14.03 5.35
CA LEU A 255 -17.96 14.37 6.73
C LEU A 255 -19.02 15.50 6.79
N PRO A 256 -19.82 15.58 7.87
CA PRO A 256 -20.81 16.65 8.04
C PRO A 256 -20.21 18.06 8.02
N SER A 257 -21.07 19.08 7.92
CA SER A 257 -20.67 20.49 7.99
C SER A 257 -20.06 20.86 9.34
N ILE A 258 -20.67 20.35 10.41
CA ILE A 258 -20.34 20.60 11.82
C ILE A 258 -19.90 19.30 12.51
N ALA A 259 -18.98 19.42 13.46
CA ALA A 259 -18.54 18.29 14.27
C ALA A 259 -19.65 17.85 15.24
N PRO A 260 -19.71 16.56 15.63
CA PRO A 260 -20.66 16.09 16.63
C PRO A 260 -20.51 16.82 17.98
N ASN A 261 -21.63 17.15 18.60
CA ASN A 261 -21.69 17.63 19.97
C ASN A 261 -21.84 16.46 20.94
N PHE A 262 -20.71 16.05 21.54
CA PHE A 262 -20.69 14.93 22.47
C PHE A 262 -21.47 15.16 23.78
N GLN A 263 -21.88 16.40 24.07
CA GLN A 263 -22.72 16.71 25.23
C GLN A 263 -24.21 16.49 24.95
N GLN A 264 -24.60 16.30 23.68
CA GLN A 264 -25.98 16.04 23.26
C GLN A 264 -26.13 14.58 22.83
N ALA A 265 -26.67 13.75 23.72
CA ALA A 265 -26.77 12.30 23.47
C ALA A 265 -27.60 11.94 22.22
N SER A 266 -28.59 12.79 21.85
CA SER A 266 -29.41 12.61 20.65
C SER A 266 -28.59 12.63 19.36
N GLU A 267 -27.45 13.34 19.32
CA GLU A 267 -26.61 13.37 18.11
C GLU A 267 -25.98 12.02 17.77
N LEU A 268 -25.84 11.12 18.75
CA LEU A 268 -25.38 9.75 18.48
C LEU A 268 -26.44 8.95 17.71
N GLU A 269 -27.72 9.25 17.85
CA GLU A 269 -28.79 8.56 17.13
C GLU A 269 -28.82 8.93 15.64
N ASP A 270 -28.51 10.20 15.34
CA ASP A 270 -28.41 10.71 13.97
C ASP A 270 -27.05 10.39 13.31
N TYR A 271 -26.07 9.97 14.11
CA TYR A 271 -24.71 9.72 13.63
C TYR A 271 -24.65 8.55 12.63
N ARG A 272 -23.99 8.83 11.49
CA ARG A 272 -23.70 7.83 10.45
C ARG A 272 -22.20 7.68 10.29
N ALA A 273 -21.74 6.44 10.46
CA ALA A 273 -20.34 6.09 10.29
C ALA A 273 -19.86 6.36 8.86
N PRO A 274 -18.78 7.14 8.64
CA PRO A 274 -18.21 7.32 7.32
C PRO A 274 -17.75 5.96 6.77
N GLN A 275 -18.06 5.68 5.52
CA GLN A 275 -17.72 4.42 4.86
C GLN A 275 -16.70 4.64 3.76
N ALA A 276 -15.47 4.20 3.99
CA ALA A 276 -14.45 4.05 2.97
C ALA A 276 -14.31 2.59 2.54
N TYR A 277 -14.25 2.33 1.23
CA TYR A 277 -14.04 1.00 0.68
C TYR A 277 -13.39 1.07 -0.71
N LEU A 278 -12.69 -0.01 -1.09
CA LEU A 278 -12.07 -0.10 -2.41
C LEU A 278 -13.12 -0.43 -3.48
N HIS A 279 -12.99 0.16 -4.68
CA HIS A 279 -13.89 -0.17 -5.79
C HIS A 279 -13.53 -1.54 -6.41
N ALA A 280 -14.54 -2.35 -6.74
CA ALA A 280 -14.39 -3.75 -7.18
C ALA A 280 -13.49 -3.94 -8.42
N GLY A 281 -13.39 -2.93 -9.30
CA GLY A 281 -12.51 -2.96 -10.48
C GLY A 281 -11.01 -3.07 -10.19
N THR A 282 -10.58 -2.77 -8.96
CA THR A 282 -9.19 -2.99 -8.52
C THR A 282 -8.91 -4.45 -8.11
N THR A 283 -9.95 -5.29 -8.04
CA THR A 283 -9.85 -6.67 -7.54
C THR A 283 -10.06 -7.74 -8.62
N SER A 284 -10.60 -7.40 -9.80
CA SER A 284 -10.88 -8.35 -10.88
C SER A 284 -9.63 -8.97 -11.53
N GLU A 285 -9.81 -10.19 -12.03
CA GLU A 285 -8.79 -11.22 -12.32
C GLU A 285 -7.91 -10.98 -13.57
N ASN A 286 -8.05 -9.85 -14.27
CA ASN A 286 -7.21 -9.51 -15.43
C ASN A 286 -6.44 -8.21 -15.13
N GLY A 287 -5.21 -8.38 -14.67
CA GLY A 287 -4.38 -7.34 -14.08
C GLY A 287 -3.72 -6.38 -15.07
N ASP A 288 -4.52 -5.55 -15.75
CA ASP A 288 -3.97 -4.48 -16.61
C ASP A 288 -4.84 -3.22 -16.74
N GLN A 289 -5.54 -2.83 -15.66
CA GLN A 289 -6.19 -1.52 -15.60
C GLN A 289 -5.42 -0.60 -14.67
N SER A 290 -4.36 0.00 -15.22
CA SER A 290 -4.00 1.36 -14.86
C SER A 290 -5.17 2.30 -15.24
N PRO A 291 -5.30 3.49 -14.63
CA PRO A 291 -6.25 4.50 -15.09
C PRO A 291 -6.10 4.72 -16.62
N PRO A 292 -7.17 5.10 -17.34
CA PRO A 292 -7.25 4.99 -18.80
C PRO A 292 -6.21 5.77 -19.64
N ASP A 293 -5.24 6.47 -19.03
CA ASP A 293 -4.22 7.27 -19.74
C ASP A 293 -2.76 6.91 -19.38
N SER A 294 -2.48 5.67 -18.95
CA SER A 294 -1.12 5.25 -18.55
C SER A 294 -0.58 4.04 -19.32
N GLN A 295 -0.66 4.04 -20.66
CA GLN A 295 0.12 3.10 -21.48
C GLN A 295 1.56 3.62 -21.62
N SER A 296 2.48 3.06 -20.82
CA SER A 296 3.92 3.20 -20.98
C SER A 296 4.51 1.95 -21.65
N VAL A 297 5.35 2.17 -22.66
CA VAL A 297 5.82 1.24 -23.70
C VAL A 297 6.88 0.24 -23.22
N CYS A 298 6.64 -0.54 -22.16
CA CYS A 298 7.71 -1.39 -21.60
C CYS A 298 7.38 -2.85 -21.24
N ASP A 299 6.19 -3.37 -21.52
CA ASP A 299 5.75 -4.65 -20.92
C ASP A 299 5.67 -5.89 -21.87
N GLU A 300 6.33 -5.93 -23.03
CA GLU A 300 6.18 -7.07 -23.97
C GLU A 300 7.14 -8.28 -23.80
N GLN A 301 8.14 -8.29 -22.92
CA GLN A 301 9.14 -9.38 -22.91
C GLN A 301 9.13 -10.32 -21.69
N ILE A 302 8.15 -10.26 -20.77
CA ILE A 302 8.19 -11.07 -19.53
C ILE A 302 6.92 -11.93 -19.32
N SER A 303 5.97 -11.95 -20.28
CA SER A 303 4.69 -12.65 -20.09
C SER A 303 4.70 -14.14 -20.44
N SER A 304 5.75 -14.69 -21.04
CA SER A 304 5.84 -16.13 -21.27
C SER A 304 6.67 -16.80 -20.18
N ILE A 305 6.06 -17.80 -19.53
CA ILE A 305 6.62 -18.76 -18.56
C ILE A 305 6.27 -18.39 -17.12
N ILE A 306 5.15 -18.93 -16.64
CA ILE A 306 5.09 -19.89 -15.52
C ILE A 306 3.62 -20.31 -15.32
N ASP A 307 3.34 -21.57 -15.65
CA ASP A 307 2.16 -22.31 -15.24
C ASP A 307 2.49 -22.98 -13.88
N ILE A 308 1.71 -22.73 -12.82
CA ILE A 308 1.94 -23.31 -11.48
C ILE A 308 0.82 -24.29 -11.18
N SER A 309 1.08 -25.57 -11.47
CA SER A 309 0.37 -26.68 -10.85
C SER A 309 1.05 -27.02 -9.51
N LEU A 310 0.30 -26.85 -8.41
CA LEU A 310 0.70 -27.27 -7.06
C LEU A 310 0.53 -28.80 -6.90
N PRO A 311 1.48 -29.54 -6.33
CA PRO A 311 1.28 -30.96 -6.06
C PRO A 311 0.43 -31.19 -4.79
N GLN A 312 -0.61 -32.01 -4.91
CA GLN A 312 -1.32 -32.62 -3.78
C GLN A 312 -0.54 -33.85 -3.30
N MET A 313 -0.41 -34.00 -1.98
CA MET A 313 0.00 -35.26 -1.35
C MET A 313 -1.23 -36.12 -1.13
N ASP A 314 -1.18 -37.38 -1.58
CA ASP A 314 -1.98 -38.47 -1.02
C ASP A 314 -1.15 -39.75 -0.90
N ASN A 315 -1.49 -40.52 0.14
CA ASN A 315 -0.79 -41.70 0.64
C ASN A 315 -1.52 -42.99 0.22
N ILE A 316 -0.73 -44.03 -0.08
CA ILE A 316 -0.97 -45.48 0.15
C ILE A 316 -1.79 -46.34 -0.88
N SER A 317 -1.03 -47.30 -1.44
CA SER A 317 -1.31 -48.72 -1.79
C SER A 317 -1.73 -49.19 -3.20
N MET A 318 -0.87 -50.10 -3.69
CA MET A 318 -1.11 -51.44 -4.27
C MET A 318 -1.67 -51.65 -5.70
N MET A 319 -0.79 -52.34 -6.46
CA MET A 319 -1.03 -53.50 -7.36
C MET A 319 -1.59 -53.27 -8.77
N GLY A 320 -0.91 -53.88 -9.76
CA GLY A 320 -1.57 -54.46 -10.94
C GLY A 320 -0.96 -54.15 -12.30
N ASP A 321 -0.44 -55.18 -12.95
CA ASP A 321 0.25 -55.23 -14.24
C ASP A 321 -0.60 -54.86 -15.49
N SER A 322 0.10 -54.45 -16.57
CA SER A 322 0.10 -55.10 -17.91
C SER A 322 0.06 -54.16 -19.13
N ILE A 323 1.19 -54.14 -19.85
CA ILE A 323 1.45 -54.32 -21.29
C ILE A 323 0.34 -53.97 -22.32
N ALA A 324 0.65 -53.06 -23.25
CA ALA A 324 0.61 -53.18 -24.74
C ALA A 324 0.73 -51.79 -25.39
N SER A 325 1.86 -51.43 -26.01
CA SER A 325 2.17 -51.52 -27.46
C SER A 325 1.22 -50.78 -28.41
N SER A 326 1.68 -49.68 -29.01
CA SER A 326 1.58 -49.42 -30.46
C SER A 326 2.32 -48.13 -30.85
N THR A 327 2.80 -48.12 -32.09
CA THR A 327 3.96 -47.39 -32.61
C THR A 327 3.54 -46.46 -33.77
N LEU A 328 4.41 -45.48 -34.08
CA LEU A 328 4.62 -44.74 -35.35
C LEU A 328 4.18 -43.25 -35.36
N PRO A 329 4.77 -42.37 -36.20
CA PRO A 329 6.20 -41.99 -36.32
C PRO A 329 6.36 -40.43 -36.40
N PRO A 330 7.58 -39.85 -36.55
CA PRO A 330 7.80 -38.41 -36.41
C PRO A 330 7.62 -37.64 -37.72
N SER A 331 7.09 -36.42 -37.65
CA SER A 331 6.95 -35.51 -38.80
C SER A 331 8.09 -34.49 -38.82
N THR A 332 8.79 -34.48 -39.94
CA THR A 332 9.97 -33.70 -40.29
C THR A 332 9.67 -32.21 -40.49
N SER A 333 10.59 -31.35 -40.08
CA SER A 333 10.58 -29.91 -40.33
C SER A 333 10.81 -29.60 -41.81
N ASN A 334 10.09 -28.62 -42.36
CA ASN A 334 10.49 -27.95 -43.60
C ASN A 334 10.60 -26.45 -43.35
N ASN A 335 11.85 -25.99 -43.40
CA ASN A 335 12.29 -24.60 -43.29
C ASN A 335 12.25 -23.99 -44.70
N ALA A 336 11.33 -23.06 -44.95
CA ALA A 336 11.30 -22.25 -46.18
C ALA A 336 11.62 -20.79 -45.81
N GLY A 337 12.68 -20.26 -46.41
CA GLY A 337 13.26 -18.96 -46.08
C GLY A 337 12.27 -17.80 -46.19
N ALA A 338 12.08 -17.08 -45.08
CA ALA A 338 11.38 -15.81 -45.05
C ALA A 338 12.33 -14.68 -45.50
N GLN A 339 11.90 -13.92 -46.51
CA GLN A 339 12.50 -12.64 -46.86
C GLN A 339 12.37 -11.67 -45.66
N PRO A 340 13.37 -10.82 -45.38
CA PRO A 340 13.29 -9.88 -44.28
C PRO A 340 12.15 -8.88 -44.51
N ILE A 341 11.21 -8.85 -43.55
CA ILE A 341 10.13 -7.87 -43.48
C ILE A 341 10.78 -6.53 -43.12
N PHE A 342 10.69 -5.55 -44.02
CA PHE A 342 11.14 -4.19 -43.77
C PHE A 342 10.27 -3.53 -42.70
N ASP A 343 10.85 -3.21 -41.54
CA ASP A 343 10.17 -2.45 -40.48
C ASP A 343 10.41 -0.95 -40.75
N PRO A 344 9.36 -0.11 -40.89
CA PRO A 344 9.51 1.34 -41.01
C PRO A 344 10.29 1.98 -39.84
N LYS A 345 10.44 1.29 -38.71
CA LYS A 345 11.32 1.71 -37.61
C LYS A 345 12.81 1.66 -37.96
N ASP A 346 13.23 0.77 -38.86
CA ASP A 346 14.64 0.67 -39.27
C ASP A 346 15.09 1.90 -40.05
N GLU A 347 14.20 2.51 -40.83
CA GLU A 347 14.47 3.76 -41.56
C GLU A 347 14.60 4.95 -40.59
N ILE A 348 13.75 4.99 -39.55
CA ILE A 348 13.83 6.01 -38.49
C ILE A 348 15.13 5.86 -37.69
N ILE A 349 15.53 4.64 -37.36
CA ILE A 349 16.80 4.36 -36.67
C ILE A 349 17.99 4.78 -37.52
N ALA A 350 17.98 4.50 -38.83
CA ALA A 350 19.04 4.92 -39.74
C ALA A 350 19.14 6.46 -39.83
N ARG A 351 18.00 7.15 -39.88
CA ARG A 351 17.96 8.63 -39.89
C ARG A 351 18.53 9.23 -38.61
N LEU A 352 18.11 8.72 -37.45
CA LEU A 352 18.58 9.21 -36.14
C LEU A 352 20.07 8.97 -35.94
N ARG A 353 20.63 7.87 -36.47
CA ARG A 353 22.08 7.62 -36.43
C ARG A 353 22.86 8.64 -37.23
N LEU A 354 22.39 9.00 -38.42
CA LEU A 354 23.01 10.04 -39.24
C LEU A 354 22.95 11.41 -38.57
N ASP A 355 21.84 11.75 -37.92
CA ASP A 355 21.69 13.03 -37.21
C ASP A 355 22.62 13.09 -35.98
N ILE A 356 22.78 11.98 -35.24
CA ILE A 356 23.72 11.87 -34.11
C ILE A 356 25.18 12.04 -34.57
N ASP A 357 25.56 11.39 -35.66
CA ASP A 357 26.92 11.49 -36.19
C ASP A 357 27.20 12.91 -36.71
N ALA A 358 26.22 13.57 -37.36
CA ALA A 358 26.33 14.95 -37.79
C ALA A 358 26.49 15.93 -36.61
N GLU A 359 25.74 15.74 -35.52
CA GLU A 359 25.92 16.56 -34.31
C GLU A 359 27.26 16.29 -33.61
N ARG A 360 27.77 15.06 -33.66
CA ARG A 360 29.09 14.73 -33.11
C ARG A 360 30.20 15.45 -33.86
N ASP A 361 30.14 15.48 -35.20
CA ASP A 361 31.10 16.20 -36.05
C ASP A 361 31.05 17.73 -35.84
N VAL A 362 29.86 18.29 -35.64
CA VAL A 362 29.71 19.73 -35.31
C VAL A 362 30.31 20.03 -33.94
N LYS A 363 30.11 19.14 -32.97
CA LYS A 363 30.67 19.30 -31.63
C LYS A 363 32.20 19.19 -31.65
N GLU A 364 32.78 18.24 -32.38
CA GLU A 364 34.24 18.12 -32.50
C GLU A 364 34.86 19.37 -33.12
N LYS A 365 34.23 19.97 -34.14
CA LYS A 365 34.68 21.24 -34.75
C LYS A 365 34.51 22.50 -33.88
N LEU A 366 33.73 22.42 -32.79
CA LEU A 366 33.57 23.52 -31.83
C LEU A 366 34.59 23.46 -30.68
N PHE A 367 35.34 22.36 -30.57
CA PHE A 367 36.35 22.15 -29.52
C PHE A 367 37.79 22.03 -30.07
N GLU A 368 37.99 22.23 -31.38
CA GLU A 368 39.28 22.59 -32.01
C GLU A 368 39.37 24.11 -32.21
#